data_AF-A0A853V055-F1
#
_entry.id   AF-A0A853V055-F1
#
_cell.length_a   1.000
_cell.length_b   1.000
_cell.length_c   1.000
_cell.angle_alpha   90.00
_cell.angle_beta   90.00
_cell.angle_gamma   90.00
#
_symmetry.space_group_name_H-M   'P 1'
#
loop_
_entity.id
_entity.type
_entity.pdbx_description
1 polymer ?
#
loop_
_entity_poly.entity_id
_entity_poly.type
_entity_poly.pdbx_seq_one_letter_code
_entity_poly.pdbx_strand_id
1 'polypeptide(L)'
;MKTVLIIGANGKVSIEATKIFLENTTYNVDLFLRNAHRIPDYRSNRITVYEGDAKNEQDIVKALDKVDVVFASLSGSMDAEATAIVNAMAQKNVSRLIFIAAPGIYDELPDKFNQFNKEQFGNKLLKYRKAADIIEASNLDYTIIRPAWFTFKNETDYEVTQKGEQFKGTEVSRKSVANLAVKIAKNPSLHSKENIGVNKPNTDGDKPAWM
;
A
#
# COMPACT_ATOMS: atom_id res chain seq x y z
N MET A 1 7.14 -10.07 -20.00
CA MET A 1 6.54 -8.80 -19.54
C MET A 1 6.20 -8.99 -18.07
N LYS A 2 6.52 -8.03 -17.20
CA LYS A 2 6.23 -8.18 -15.77
C LYS A 2 4.76 -7.88 -15.47
N THR A 3 4.22 -8.50 -14.43
CA THR A 3 2.83 -8.33 -13.98
C THR A 3 2.80 -7.86 -12.53
N VAL A 4 2.00 -6.82 -12.28
CA VAL A 4 1.67 -6.38 -10.92
C VAL A 4 0.22 -6.74 -10.62
N LEU A 5 -0.02 -7.39 -9.48
CA LEU A 5 -1.36 -7.57 -8.93
C LEU A 5 -1.64 -6.45 -7.91
N ILE A 6 -2.66 -5.65 -8.17
CA ILE A 6 -3.12 -4.60 -7.27
C ILE A 6 -4.34 -5.09 -6.48
N ILE A 7 -4.14 -5.40 -5.20
CA ILE A 7 -5.20 -5.84 -4.28
C ILE A 7 -5.83 -4.62 -3.62
N GLY A 8 -7.16 -4.53 -3.69
CA GLY A 8 -7.88 -3.31 -3.31
C GLY A 8 -7.90 -2.29 -4.46
N ALA A 9 -8.09 -2.76 -5.69
CA ALA A 9 -7.90 -1.98 -6.91
C ALA A 9 -8.76 -0.71 -7.04
N ASN A 10 -9.91 -0.62 -6.36
CA ASN A 10 -10.73 0.61 -6.31
C ASN A 10 -10.30 1.61 -5.21
N GLY A 11 -9.24 1.31 -4.46
CA GLY A 11 -8.64 2.25 -3.51
C GLY A 11 -8.09 3.48 -4.22
N LYS A 12 -8.16 4.66 -3.57
CA LYS A 12 -7.72 5.91 -4.22
C LYS A 12 -6.21 5.92 -4.54
N VAL A 13 -5.38 5.27 -3.73
CA VAL A 13 -3.95 5.07 -4.05
C VAL A 13 -3.80 4.05 -5.19
N SER A 14 -4.56 2.95 -5.15
CA SER A 14 -4.58 1.92 -6.19
C SER A 14 -4.95 2.47 -7.57
N ILE A 15 -5.92 3.38 -7.64
CA ILE A 15 -6.32 4.06 -8.89
C ILE A 15 -5.17 4.89 -9.45
N GLU A 16 -4.49 5.69 -8.61
CA GLU A 16 -3.32 6.46 -9.04
C GLU A 16 -2.17 5.54 -9.46
N ALA A 17 -1.91 4.46 -8.72
CA ALA A 17 -0.87 3.50 -9.08
C ALA A 17 -1.18 2.81 -10.42
N THR A 18 -2.45 2.43 -10.65
CA THR A 18 -2.91 1.84 -11.92
C THR A 18 -2.60 2.76 -13.09
N LYS A 19 -2.97 4.04 -13.00
CA LYS A 19 -2.66 5.04 -14.03
C LYS A 19 -1.14 5.14 -14.27
N ILE A 20 -0.35 5.27 -13.20
CA ILE A 20 1.11 5.42 -13.30
C ILE A 20 1.76 4.16 -13.91
N PHE A 21 1.30 2.95 -13.57
CA PHE A 21 1.77 1.71 -14.20
C PHE A 21 1.46 1.69 -15.70
N LEU A 22 0.24 2.07 -16.09
CA LEU A 22 -0.18 2.10 -17.48
C LEU A 22 0.59 3.16 -18.28
N GLU A 23 0.80 4.34 -17.73
CA GLU A 23 1.46 5.45 -18.43
C GLU A 23 2.98 5.26 -18.53
N ASN A 24 3.63 4.79 -17.46
CA ASN A 24 5.08 4.90 -17.30
C ASN A 24 5.83 3.56 -17.28
N THR A 25 5.14 2.46 -17.56
CA THR A 25 5.72 1.11 -17.56
C THR A 25 5.11 0.22 -18.64
N THR A 26 5.78 -0.90 -18.90
CA THR A 26 5.27 -1.98 -19.73
C THR A 26 4.65 -3.11 -18.90
N TYR A 27 4.25 -2.87 -17.65
CA TYR A 27 3.66 -3.93 -16.82
C TYR A 27 2.25 -4.28 -17.34
N ASN A 28 1.90 -5.56 -17.19
CA ASN A 28 0.50 -5.96 -17.07
C ASN A 28 0.01 -5.58 -15.66
N VAL A 29 -1.23 -5.11 -15.57
CA VAL A 29 -1.82 -4.59 -14.33
C VAL A 29 -3.07 -5.37 -14.02
N ASP A 30 -2.92 -6.36 -13.15
CA ASP A 30 -4.02 -7.19 -12.68
C ASP A 30 -4.69 -6.50 -11.49
N LEU A 31 -6.01 -6.38 -11.53
CA LEU A 31 -6.80 -5.61 -10.57
C LEU A 31 -7.68 -6.56 -9.76
N PHE A 32 -7.45 -6.64 -8.45
CA PHE A 32 -8.24 -7.49 -7.55
C PHE A 32 -9.11 -6.66 -6.60
N LEU A 33 -10.42 -6.93 -6.61
CA LEU A 33 -11.39 -6.26 -5.75
C LEU A 33 -12.71 -7.04 -5.61
N ARG A 34 -13.55 -6.65 -4.64
CA ARG A 34 -14.84 -7.31 -4.36
C ARG A 34 -15.94 -7.08 -5.40
N ASN A 35 -15.89 -6.00 -6.17
CA ASN A 35 -16.92 -5.68 -7.16
C ASN A 35 -16.27 -4.94 -8.32
N ALA A 36 -16.11 -5.65 -9.44
CA ALA A 36 -15.43 -5.18 -10.65
C ALA A 36 -16.09 -3.94 -11.27
N HIS A 37 -17.40 -3.74 -11.10
CA HIS A 37 -18.13 -2.58 -11.63
C HIS A 37 -17.66 -1.23 -11.07
N ARG A 38 -16.89 -1.25 -9.97
CA ARG A 38 -16.33 -0.04 -9.35
C ARG A 38 -15.04 0.42 -10.02
N ILE A 39 -14.45 -0.39 -10.90
CA ILE A 39 -13.22 -0.04 -11.61
C ILE A 39 -13.52 0.92 -12.75
N PRO A 40 -12.77 2.04 -12.88
CA PRO A 40 -12.83 2.87 -14.08
C PRO A 40 -12.44 2.09 -15.33
N ASP A 41 -13.05 2.41 -16.46
CA ASP A 41 -12.60 1.87 -17.74
C ASP A 41 -11.31 2.56 -18.17
N TYR A 42 -10.19 1.85 -18.03
CA TYR A 42 -8.87 2.34 -18.39
C TYR A 42 -8.52 2.16 -19.88
N ARG A 43 -9.42 1.57 -20.69
CA ARG A 43 -9.23 1.37 -22.15
C ARG A 43 -7.88 0.75 -22.54
N SER A 44 -7.39 -0.20 -21.74
CA SER A 44 -6.08 -0.84 -21.91
C SER A 44 -6.21 -2.35 -22.03
N ASN A 45 -5.50 -2.95 -22.98
CA ASN A 45 -5.39 -4.40 -23.14
C ASN A 45 -4.42 -5.07 -22.15
N ARG A 46 -3.76 -4.28 -21.29
CA ARG A 46 -2.84 -4.77 -20.24
C ARG A 46 -3.51 -4.98 -18.88
N ILE A 47 -4.84 -4.88 -18.82
CA ILE A 47 -5.60 -5.03 -17.58
C ILE A 47 -6.36 -6.34 -17.58
N THR A 48 -6.19 -7.08 -16.48
CA THR A 48 -7.06 -8.20 -16.12
C THR A 48 -7.76 -7.84 -14.82
N VAL A 49 -9.06 -8.15 -14.70
CA VAL A 49 -9.82 -7.89 -13.47
C VAL A 49 -10.21 -9.21 -12.82
N TYR A 50 -9.92 -9.32 -11.52
CA TYR A 50 -10.26 -10.45 -10.68
C TYR A 50 -11.23 -10.00 -9.59
N GLU A 51 -12.39 -10.64 -9.52
CA GLU A 51 -13.37 -10.39 -8.46
C GLU A 51 -13.18 -11.38 -7.31
N GLY A 52 -13.03 -10.87 -6.08
CA GLY A 52 -12.80 -11.70 -4.89
C GLY A 52 -12.68 -10.91 -3.57
N ASP A 53 -12.71 -11.63 -2.44
CA ASP A 53 -12.49 -11.03 -1.11
C ASP A 53 -11.03 -11.21 -0.66
N ALA A 54 -10.36 -10.13 -0.28
CA ALA A 54 -8.97 -10.15 0.20
C ALA A 54 -8.81 -10.84 1.57
N LYS A 55 -9.90 -11.17 2.26
CA LYS A 55 -9.87 -12.07 3.44
C LYS A 55 -9.90 -13.56 3.06
N ASN A 56 -10.18 -13.88 1.80
CA ASN A 56 -10.23 -15.24 1.30
C ASN A 56 -8.95 -15.54 0.52
N GLU A 57 -8.06 -16.31 1.14
CA GLU A 57 -6.79 -16.75 0.56
C GLU A 57 -6.98 -17.37 -0.84
N GLN A 58 -7.99 -18.23 -1.02
CA GLN A 58 -8.21 -18.93 -2.28
C GLN A 58 -8.67 -18.00 -3.42
N ASP A 59 -9.30 -16.87 -3.09
CA ASP A 59 -9.63 -15.87 -4.11
C ASP A 59 -8.37 -15.13 -4.56
N ILE A 60 -7.44 -14.82 -3.64
CA ILE A 60 -6.15 -14.20 -3.98
C ILE A 60 -5.30 -15.16 -4.82
N VAL A 61 -5.25 -16.44 -4.45
CA VAL A 61 -4.48 -17.49 -5.16
C VAL A 61 -4.85 -17.56 -6.65
N LYS A 62 -6.13 -17.38 -7.01
CA LYS A 62 -6.58 -17.37 -8.42
C LYS A 62 -6.03 -16.18 -9.22
N ALA A 63 -5.67 -15.09 -8.56
CA ALA A 63 -5.17 -13.87 -9.18
C ALA A 63 -3.64 -13.76 -9.17
N LEU A 64 -2.93 -14.75 -8.61
CA LEU A 64 -1.47 -14.73 -8.46
C LEU A 64 -0.70 -15.46 -9.57
N ASP A 65 -1.40 -15.98 -10.59
CA ASP A 65 -0.75 -16.67 -11.70
C ASP A 65 0.09 -15.70 -12.54
N LYS A 66 1.39 -15.97 -12.68
CA LYS A 66 2.36 -15.14 -13.41
C LYS A 66 2.47 -13.70 -12.89
N VAL A 67 2.27 -13.51 -11.59
CA VAL A 67 2.47 -12.22 -10.89
C VAL A 67 3.91 -12.11 -10.40
N ASP A 68 4.55 -10.98 -10.69
CA ASP A 68 5.91 -10.68 -10.21
C ASP A 68 5.91 -9.87 -8.92
N VAL A 69 4.91 -8.98 -8.75
CA VAL A 69 4.81 -8.07 -7.62
C VAL A 69 3.36 -7.94 -7.17
N VAL A 70 3.11 -8.01 -5.87
CA VAL A 70 1.80 -7.69 -5.28
C VAL A 70 1.87 -6.29 -4.68
N PHE A 71 0.94 -5.42 -5.07
CA PHE A 71 0.70 -4.13 -4.42
C PHE A 71 -0.64 -4.16 -3.69
N ALA A 72 -0.61 -4.19 -2.36
CA ALA A 72 -1.80 -4.23 -1.53
C ALA A 72 -2.06 -2.85 -0.90
N SER A 73 -3.14 -2.21 -1.34
CA SER A 73 -3.63 -0.95 -0.78
C SER A 73 -5.08 -1.13 -0.36
N LEU A 74 -5.26 -1.74 0.82
CA LEU A 74 -6.54 -2.17 1.35
C LEU A 74 -7.06 -1.23 2.43
N SER A 75 -8.33 -1.42 2.76
CA SER A 75 -8.99 -0.80 3.91
C SER A 75 -9.98 -1.81 4.44
N GLY A 76 -9.82 -2.25 5.69
CA GLY A 76 -10.70 -3.28 6.23
C GLY A 76 -10.10 -4.00 7.42
N SER A 77 -10.15 -5.33 7.36
CA SER A 77 -9.60 -6.21 8.39
C SER A 77 -8.15 -6.50 8.07
N MET A 78 -7.30 -5.49 8.28
CA MET A 78 -5.90 -5.47 7.82
C MET A 78 -5.11 -6.72 8.24
N ASP A 79 -5.35 -7.23 9.45
CA ASP A 79 -4.70 -8.43 10.01
C ASP A 79 -5.11 -9.72 9.29
N ALA A 80 -6.42 -9.91 9.08
CA ALA A 80 -6.94 -11.05 8.31
C ALA A 80 -6.49 -10.98 6.84
N GLU A 81 -6.53 -9.80 6.24
CA GLU A 81 -6.10 -9.55 4.86
C GLU A 81 -4.59 -9.81 4.69
N ALA A 82 -3.75 -9.32 5.61
CA ALA A 82 -2.31 -9.59 5.58
C ALA A 82 -2.01 -11.09 5.68
N THR A 83 -2.71 -11.82 6.56
CA THR A 83 -2.56 -13.27 6.71
C THR A 83 -2.89 -14.00 5.40
N ALA A 84 -4.05 -13.69 4.80
CA ALA A 84 -4.47 -14.28 3.54
C ALA A 84 -3.49 -13.97 2.39
N ILE A 85 -3.00 -12.72 2.31
CA ILE A 85 -2.01 -12.32 1.29
C ILE A 85 -0.70 -13.10 1.46
N VAL A 86 -0.14 -13.14 2.67
CA VAL A 86 1.14 -13.83 2.94
C VAL A 86 1.05 -15.31 2.56
N ASN A 87 -0.03 -15.98 2.97
CA ASN A 87 -0.23 -17.40 2.66
C ASN A 87 -0.41 -17.64 1.16
N ALA A 88 -1.27 -16.85 0.50
CA ALA A 88 -1.53 -16.99 -0.93
C ALA A 88 -0.26 -16.77 -1.77
N MET A 89 0.54 -15.76 -1.42
CA MET A 89 1.82 -15.46 -2.05
C MET A 89 2.83 -16.60 -1.86
N ALA A 90 2.91 -17.15 -0.64
CA ALA A 90 3.76 -18.31 -0.37
C ALA A 90 3.34 -19.54 -1.20
N GLN A 91 2.04 -19.82 -1.31
CA GLN A 91 1.51 -20.94 -2.10
C GLN A 91 1.87 -20.81 -3.60
N LYS A 92 1.93 -19.59 -4.12
CA LYS A 92 2.20 -19.30 -5.54
C LYS A 92 3.66 -18.96 -5.81
N ASN A 93 4.54 -19.05 -4.81
CA ASN A 93 5.95 -18.68 -4.89
C ASN A 93 6.18 -17.23 -5.39
N VAL A 94 5.25 -16.32 -5.07
CA VAL A 94 5.40 -14.89 -5.34
C VAL A 94 6.01 -14.23 -4.12
N SER A 95 7.16 -13.58 -4.26
CA SER A 95 7.92 -13.08 -3.10
C SER A 95 7.78 -11.58 -2.85
N ARG A 96 7.59 -10.75 -3.89
CA ARG A 96 7.64 -9.29 -3.75
C ARG A 96 6.29 -8.70 -3.35
N LEU A 97 6.21 -8.13 -2.14
CA LEU A 97 5.02 -7.47 -1.61
C LEU A 97 5.28 -5.99 -1.33
N ILE A 98 4.38 -5.11 -1.77
CA ILE A 98 4.32 -3.71 -1.36
C ILE A 98 2.98 -3.52 -0.64
N PHE A 99 3.00 -3.14 0.63
CA PHE A 99 1.82 -3.09 1.48
C PHE A 99 1.62 -1.70 2.09
N ILE A 100 0.44 -1.11 1.91
CA ILE A 100 0.07 0.15 2.56
C ILE A 100 -0.47 -0.13 3.96
N ALA A 101 0.22 0.40 4.97
CA ALA A 101 -0.20 0.41 6.36
C ALA A 101 -0.68 1.82 6.77
N ALA A 102 -0.58 2.15 8.06
CA ALA A 102 -0.98 3.44 8.63
C ALA A 102 0.18 4.08 9.39
N PRO A 103 0.21 5.43 9.51
CA PRO A 103 1.19 6.13 10.33
C PRO A 103 0.83 5.98 11.82
N GLY A 104 1.84 6.01 12.70
CA GLY A 104 1.63 5.96 14.15
C GLY A 104 1.39 4.56 14.73
N ILE A 105 1.57 3.50 13.92
CA ILE A 105 1.40 2.10 14.38
C ILE A 105 2.57 1.61 15.24
N TYR A 106 3.60 2.45 15.43
CA TYR A 106 4.77 2.26 16.28
C TYR A 106 4.98 3.45 17.23
N ASP A 107 3.98 4.31 17.43
CA ASP A 107 4.10 5.55 18.22
C ASP A 107 5.20 6.51 17.72
N GLU A 108 5.44 6.52 16.42
CA GLU A 108 6.55 7.21 15.76
C GLU A 108 6.23 8.66 15.30
N LEU A 109 5.04 9.16 15.62
CA LEU A 109 4.61 10.52 15.27
C LEU A 109 4.99 11.50 16.37
N PRO A 110 5.27 12.78 16.06
CA PRO A 110 5.41 13.83 17.08
C PRO A 110 4.21 13.87 18.03
N ASP A 111 4.42 14.10 19.33
CA ASP A 111 3.44 13.84 20.41
C ASP A 111 2.01 14.32 20.11
N LYS A 112 1.85 15.59 19.74
CA LYS A 112 0.53 16.17 19.46
C LYS A 112 -0.12 15.55 18.22
N PHE A 113 0.67 15.30 17.19
CA PHE A 113 0.18 14.61 15.99
C PHE A 113 -0.12 13.14 16.27
N ASN A 114 0.63 12.48 17.15
CA ASN A 114 0.36 11.12 17.58
C ASN A 114 -0.98 11.04 18.33
N GLN A 115 -1.23 12.00 19.25
CA GLN A 115 -2.51 12.11 19.95
C GLN A 115 -3.66 12.28 18.95
N PHE A 116 -3.56 13.25 18.05
CA PHE A 116 -4.57 13.45 17.00
C PHE A 116 -4.78 12.17 16.18
N ASN A 117 -3.71 11.51 15.74
CA ASN A 117 -3.78 10.30 14.93
C ASN A 117 -4.49 9.15 15.67
N LYS A 118 -4.20 8.97 16.97
CA LYS A 118 -4.87 7.99 17.83
C LYS A 118 -6.36 8.28 17.98
N GLU A 119 -6.74 9.54 18.15
CA GLU A 119 -8.15 9.95 18.24
C GLU A 119 -8.91 9.64 16.94
N GLN A 120 -8.28 9.85 15.78
CA GLN A 120 -8.91 9.62 14.48
C GLN A 120 -8.97 8.15 14.07
N PHE A 121 -7.93 7.36 14.32
CA PHE A 121 -7.89 5.95 13.92
C PHE A 121 -8.49 5.01 14.97
N GLY A 122 -8.36 5.35 16.26
CA GLY A 122 -8.73 4.49 17.38
C GLY A 122 -8.17 3.07 17.25
N ASN A 123 -9.02 2.08 17.50
CA ASN A 123 -8.65 0.65 17.47
C ASN A 123 -8.19 0.14 16.09
N LYS A 124 -8.33 0.92 15.02
CA LYS A 124 -7.81 0.53 13.70
C LYS A 124 -6.28 0.45 13.70
N LEU A 125 -5.58 1.28 14.48
CA LEU A 125 -4.10 1.23 14.57
C LEU A 125 -3.61 -0.15 14.99
N LEU A 126 -4.32 -0.81 15.91
CA LEU A 126 -3.98 -2.17 16.36
C LEU A 126 -4.06 -3.19 15.20
N LYS A 127 -5.01 -3.04 14.29
CA LYS A 127 -5.12 -3.92 13.11
C LYS A 127 -3.99 -3.69 12.12
N TYR A 128 -3.61 -2.42 11.89
CA TYR A 128 -2.46 -2.10 11.03
C TYR A 128 -1.13 -2.55 11.65
N ARG A 129 -0.94 -2.39 12.97
CA ARG A 129 0.21 -2.93 13.73
C ARG A 129 0.32 -4.44 13.53
N LYS A 130 -0.77 -5.19 13.77
CA LYS A 130 -0.80 -6.65 13.58
C LYS A 130 -0.51 -7.07 12.14
N ALA A 131 -1.07 -6.36 11.16
CA ALA A 131 -0.78 -6.61 9.75
C ALA A 131 0.71 -6.44 9.42
N ALA A 132 1.33 -5.37 9.95
CA ALA A 132 2.77 -5.15 9.82
C ALA A 132 3.56 -6.27 10.51
N ASP A 133 3.19 -6.70 11.72
CA ASP A 133 3.86 -7.81 12.43
C ASP A 133 3.81 -9.11 11.61
N ILE A 134 2.65 -9.45 11.04
CA ILE A 134 2.47 -10.66 10.20
C ILE A 134 3.38 -10.62 8.97
N ILE A 135 3.46 -9.47 8.30
CA ILE A 135 4.27 -9.30 7.09
C ILE A 135 5.77 -9.29 7.44
N GLU A 136 6.17 -8.59 8.51
CA GLU A 136 7.56 -8.52 8.97
C GLU A 136 8.09 -9.89 9.41
N ALA A 137 7.23 -10.74 9.99
CA ALA A 137 7.55 -12.12 10.37
C ALA A 137 7.58 -13.10 9.19
N SER A 138 7.16 -12.68 7.99
CA SER A 138 7.11 -13.55 6.81
C SER A 138 8.45 -13.64 6.05
N ASN A 139 8.55 -14.65 5.19
CA ASN A 139 9.70 -14.79 4.29
C ASN A 139 9.63 -13.88 3.05
N LEU A 140 8.54 -13.14 2.84
CA LEU A 140 8.34 -12.29 1.65
C LEU A 140 9.37 -11.15 1.56
N ASP A 141 9.79 -10.80 0.34
CA ASP A 141 10.48 -9.55 0.06
C ASP A 141 9.48 -8.39 0.12
N TYR A 142 9.20 -7.93 1.34
CA TYR A 142 8.19 -6.91 1.59
C TYR A 142 8.78 -5.49 1.55
N THR A 143 7.92 -4.53 1.22
CA THR A 143 8.06 -3.14 1.62
C THR A 143 6.74 -2.72 2.25
N ILE A 144 6.78 -2.34 3.52
CA ILE A 144 5.62 -1.74 4.19
C ILE A 144 5.75 -0.23 4.07
N ILE A 145 4.71 0.43 3.57
CA ILE A 145 4.62 1.87 3.45
C ILE A 145 3.61 2.38 4.48
N ARG A 146 4.05 3.23 5.40
CA ARG A 146 3.23 3.96 6.37
C ARG A 146 3.08 5.41 5.90
N PRO A 147 2.07 5.73 5.07
CA PRO A 147 1.88 7.08 4.58
C PRO A 147 1.34 7.98 5.69
N ALA A 148 1.75 9.25 5.70
CA ALA A 148 1.07 10.29 6.45
C ALA A 148 -0.36 10.52 5.92
N TRP A 149 -1.09 11.51 6.44
CA TRP A 149 -2.49 11.70 6.07
C TRP A 149 -2.65 12.09 4.60
N PHE A 150 -3.56 11.39 3.91
CA PHE A 150 -3.68 11.51 2.47
C PHE A 150 -4.36 12.80 2.00
N THR A 151 -3.71 13.52 1.09
CA THR A 151 -4.31 14.63 0.32
C THR A 151 -4.75 14.17 -1.09
N PHE A 152 -5.50 15.02 -1.78
CA PHE A 152 -5.86 14.86 -3.21
C PHE A 152 -5.02 15.74 -4.14
N LYS A 153 -3.93 16.35 -3.64
CA LYS A 153 -3.06 17.21 -4.44
C LYS A 153 -2.45 16.41 -5.59
N ASN A 154 -2.45 16.97 -6.79
CA ASN A 154 -1.85 16.36 -7.98
C ASN A 154 -0.34 16.63 -8.02
N GLU A 155 0.39 16.08 -7.05
CA GLU A 155 1.83 16.28 -6.89
C GLU A 155 2.54 14.95 -6.58
N THR A 156 3.83 14.90 -6.89
CA THR A 156 4.74 13.83 -6.48
C THR A 156 5.85 14.47 -5.67
N ASP A 157 5.61 14.59 -4.37
CA ASP A 157 6.48 15.26 -3.41
C ASP A 157 6.39 14.52 -2.08
N TYR A 158 7.47 13.82 -1.74
CA TYR A 158 7.56 12.99 -0.55
C TYR A 158 9.02 12.81 -0.11
N GLU A 159 9.19 12.59 1.18
CA GLU A 159 10.39 12.03 1.80
C GLU A 159 10.05 10.74 2.55
N VAL A 160 11.10 10.01 2.93
CA VAL A 160 10.99 8.71 3.60
C VAL A 160 11.67 8.77 4.95
N THR A 161 11.05 8.16 5.96
CA THR A 161 11.66 7.85 7.25
C THR A 161 11.71 6.34 7.47
N GLN A 162 12.72 5.86 8.18
CA GLN A 162 12.86 4.44 8.50
C GLN A 162 12.03 4.06 9.74
N LYS A 163 11.78 2.76 9.92
CA LYS A 163 11.20 2.25 11.17
C LYS A 163 12.14 2.57 12.32
N GLY A 164 11.60 3.19 13.38
CA GLY A 164 12.36 3.69 14.51
C GLY A 164 12.76 5.16 14.40
N GLU A 165 12.62 5.77 13.22
CA GLU A 165 12.74 7.22 13.06
C GLU A 165 11.39 7.91 13.26
N GLN A 166 11.44 9.15 13.78
CA GLN A 166 10.27 10.00 13.92
C GLN A 166 9.81 10.51 12.54
N PHE A 167 8.49 10.56 12.30
CA PHE A 167 7.93 11.21 11.11
C PHE A 167 8.22 12.71 11.06
N LYS A 168 8.37 13.24 9.85
CA LYS A 168 8.72 14.65 9.56
C LYS A 168 7.59 15.43 8.87
N GLY A 169 6.38 14.90 8.89
CA GLY A 169 5.27 15.55 8.20
C GLY A 169 3.94 14.88 8.45
N THR A 170 2.90 15.70 8.36
CA THR A 170 1.54 15.32 8.74
C THR A 170 0.72 14.82 7.56
N GLU A 171 1.10 15.16 6.32
CA GLU A 171 0.32 14.85 5.12
C GLU A 171 1.16 14.36 3.95
N VAL A 172 0.54 13.67 2.99
CA VAL A 172 1.16 13.24 1.73
C VAL A 172 0.11 13.03 0.65
N SER A 173 0.43 13.33 -0.62
CA SER A 173 -0.52 13.07 -1.70
C SER A 173 -0.62 11.57 -2.01
N ARG A 174 -1.82 11.10 -2.36
CA ARG A 174 -2.02 9.70 -2.82
C ARG A 174 -1.18 9.38 -4.05
N LYS A 175 -0.98 10.37 -4.92
CA LYS A 175 -0.15 10.26 -6.11
C LYS A 175 1.33 10.04 -5.77
N SER A 176 1.84 10.66 -4.71
CA SER A 176 3.21 10.43 -4.22
C SER A 176 3.41 9.00 -3.76
N VAL A 177 2.49 8.49 -2.93
CA VAL A 177 2.55 7.10 -2.43
C VAL A 177 2.41 6.09 -3.57
N ALA A 178 1.50 6.34 -4.51
CA ALA A 178 1.37 5.52 -5.72
C ALA A 178 2.64 5.53 -6.58
N ASN A 179 3.25 6.70 -6.77
CA ASN A 179 4.50 6.83 -7.52
C ASN A 179 5.65 6.04 -6.87
N LEU A 180 5.78 6.13 -5.54
CA LEU A 180 6.77 5.36 -4.78
C LEU A 180 6.53 3.86 -4.92
N ALA A 181 5.28 3.38 -4.80
CA ALA A 181 4.95 1.97 -4.99
C ALA A 181 5.33 1.47 -6.39
N VAL A 182 5.07 2.26 -7.45
CA VAL A 182 5.49 1.91 -8.82
C VAL A 182 7.02 1.89 -8.93
N LYS A 183 7.73 2.85 -8.32
CA LYS A 183 9.20 2.91 -8.31
C LYS A 183 9.81 1.68 -7.63
N ILE A 184 9.23 1.24 -6.51
CA ILE A 184 9.61 0.01 -5.81
C ILE A 184 9.33 -1.23 -6.67
N ALA A 185 8.15 -1.32 -7.30
CA ALA A 185 7.80 -2.45 -8.15
C ALA A 185 8.77 -2.61 -9.34
N LYS A 186 9.24 -1.49 -9.92
CA LYS A 186 10.22 -1.49 -11.03
C LYS A 186 11.61 -1.91 -10.58
N ASN A 187 11.99 -1.59 -9.34
CA ASN A 187 13.31 -1.84 -8.77
C ASN A 187 13.17 -2.66 -7.49
N PRO A 188 12.96 -3.99 -7.56
CA PRO A 188 12.57 -4.79 -6.40
C PRO A 188 13.52 -4.70 -5.20
N SER A 189 14.82 -4.46 -5.41
CA SER A 189 15.81 -4.26 -4.33
C SER A 189 15.63 -2.97 -3.54
N LEU A 190 14.94 -1.96 -4.10
CA LEU A 190 14.64 -0.71 -3.42
C LEU A 190 13.66 -0.99 -2.27
N HIS A 191 14.04 -0.61 -1.05
CA HIS A 191 13.25 -0.83 0.17
C HIS A 191 12.88 -2.31 0.43
N SER A 192 13.71 -3.25 -0.03
CA SER A 192 13.54 -4.68 0.25
C SER A 192 13.66 -4.94 1.75
N LYS A 193 12.67 -5.63 2.33
CA LYS A 193 12.54 -5.90 3.77
C LYS A 193 12.53 -4.63 4.64
N GLU A 194 12.08 -3.50 4.09
CA GLU A 194 11.98 -2.24 4.82
C GLU A 194 10.53 -1.88 5.19
N ASN A 195 10.41 -1.08 6.25
CA ASN A 195 9.15 -0.53 6.73
C ASN A 195 9.26 0.98 6.90
N ILE A 196 8.77 1.70 5.89
CA ILE A 196 9.08 3.10 5.67
C ILE A 196 7.89 4.01 5.97
N GLY A 197 8.13 5.10 6.68
CA GLY A 197 7.21 6.24 6.77
C GLY A 197 7.32 7.10 5.52
N VAL A 198 6.21 7.68 5.07
CA VAL A 198 6.19 8.55 3.88
C VAL A 198 5.34 9.79 4.14
N ASN A 199 5.97 10.96 4.11
CA ASN A 199 5.31 12.25 4.30
C ASN A 199 5.75 13.24 3.22
N LYS A 200 4.98 14.31 3.02
CA LYS A 200 5.41 15.48 2.26
C LYS A 200 6.41 16.28 3.08
N PRO A 201 7.55 16.74 2.53
CA PRO A 201 8.48 17.62 3.23
C PRO A 201 7.83 18.93 3.65
N ASN A 202 8.31 19.53 4.74
CA ASN A 202 7.85 20.83 5.24
C ASN A 202 6.35 20.85 5.56
N THR A 203 5.82 19.74 6.10
CA THR A 203 4.43 19.63 6.56
C THR A 203 4.32 19.24 8.03
N ASP A 204 5.35 19.56 8.81
CA ASP A 204 5.34 19.42 10.27
C ASP A 204 4.18 20.22 10.90
N GLY A 205 3.63 19.68 11.97
CA GLY A 205 2.53 20.31 12.70
C GLY A 205 1.78 19.33 13.58
N ASP A 206 0.75 19.83 14.25
CA ASP A 206 -0.04 19.06 15.22
C ASP A 206 -1.08 18.16 14.52
N LYS A 207 -1.46 18.48 13.28
CA LYS A 207 -2.44 17.75 12.44
C LYS A 207 -2.27 18.14 10.96
N PRO A 208 -2.87 17.40 10.00
CA PRO A 208 -2.84 17.76 8.59
C PRO A 208 -3.44 19.14 8.35
N ALA A 209 -2.92 19.89 7.36
CA ALA A 209 -3.27 21.30 7.17
C ALA A 209 -4.73 21.56 6.78
N TRP A 210 -5.48 20.52 6.41
CA TRP A 210 -6.86 20.57 5.95
C TRP A 210 -7.88 20.07 6.98
N MET A 211 -7.43 19.76 8.21
CA MET A 211 -8.24 19.29 9.34
C MET A 211 -8.40 20.35 10.42
#